data_AF-A0A6N7G4G6-F1
#
_entry.id   AF-A0A6N7G4G6-F1
#
_cell.length_a   1.000
_cell.length_b   1.000
_cell.length_c   1.000
_cell.angle_alpha   90.00
_cell.angle_beta   90.00
_cell.angle_gamma   90.00
#
_symmetry.space_group_name_H-M   'P 1'
#
loop_
_entity.id
_entity.type
_entity.pdbx_description
1 polymer ?
#
loop_
_entity_poly.entity_id
_entity_poly.type
_entity_poly.pdbx_seq_one_letter_code
_entity_poly.pdbx_strand_id
1 'polypeptide(L)' 'MEAALRALAGEHRTRSEAVRYALLRTYRETLIEQARQDAERLAADQDDQAEMLAIQRFMGVAE' A
#
# COMPACT_ATOMS: atom_id res chain seq x y z
N MET A 1 5.31 23.73 -3.16
CA MET A 1 5.42 22.97 -1.89
C MET A 1 4.64 23.63 -0.75
N GLU A 2 4.89 24.90 -0.41
CA GLU A 2 4.16 25.55 0.72
C GLU A 2 2.65 25.65 0.51
N ALA A 3 2.19 25.99 -0.69
CA ALA A 3 0.75 26.01 -1.01
C ALA A 3 0.09 24.63 -0.82
N ALA A 4 0.77 23.55 -1.19
CA ALA A 4 0.29 22.18 -1.00
C ALA A 4 0.25 21.79 0.48
N LEU A 5 1.26 22.17 1.27
CA LEU A 5 1.26 21.94 2.72
C LEU A 5 0.16 22.75 3.43
N ARG A 6 -0.11 23.99 3.00
CA ARG A 6 -1.24 24.78 3.52
C ARG A 6 -2.57 24.14 3.17
N ALA A 7 -2.73 23.65 1.94
CA ALA A 7 -3.94 22.93 1.52
C ALA A 7 -4.16 21.64 2.35
N LEU A 8 -3.08 20.90 2.66
CA LEU A 8 -3.13 19.69 3.49
C LEU A 8 -3.36 19.99 4.98
N ALA A 9 -2.86 21.11 5.47
CA ALA A 9 -3.05 21.57 6.84
C ALA A 9 -4.48 22.12 7.07
N GLY A 10 -5.12 22.69 6.04
CA GLY A 10 -6.42 23.37 6.20
C GLY A 10 -6.34 24.56 7.17
N GLU A 11 -7.47 24.97 7.74
CA GLU A 11 -7.54 26.11 8.67
C GLU A 11 -7.07 25.81 10.11
N HIS A 12 -6.97 24.53 10.50
CA HIS A 12 -6.80 24.15 11.91
C HIS A 12 -5.69 23.12 12.19
N ARG A 13 -4.96 22.62 11.19
CA ARG A 13 -3.85 21.68 11.43
C ARG A 13 -2.49 22.36 11.30
N THR A 14 -1.50 21.73 11.91
CA THR A 14 -0.11 22.19 11.86
C THR A 14 0.59 21.69 10.59
N ARG A 15 1.66 22.39 10.18
CA ARG A 15 2.53 21.96 9.07
C ARG A 15 3.09 20.55 9.31
N SER A 16 3.45 20.22 10.54
CA SER A 16 4.00 18.90 10.92
C SER A 16 2.96 17.79 10.72
N GLU A 17 1.69 18.04 11.04
CA GLU A 17 0.61 17.08 10.80
C GLU A 17 0.33 16.90 9.30
N ALA A 18 0.36 17.98 8.52
CA ALA A 18 0.20 17.91 7.07
C ALA A 18 1.32 17.08 6.41
N VAL A 19 2.56 17.26 6.85
CA VAL A 19 3.70 16.46 6.40
C VAL A 19 3.55 15.01 6.83
N ARG A 20 3.24 14.74 8.11
CA ARG A 20 3.03 13.37 8.62
C ARG A 20 1.92 12.65 7.84
N TYR A 21 0.81 13.33 7.59
CA TYR A 21 -0.28 12.80 6.78
C TYR A 21 0.17 12.47 5.37
N ALA A 22 0.86 13.38 4.68
CA ALA A 22 1.36 13.15 3.34
C ALA A 22 2.31 11.94 3.29
N LEU A 23 3.22 11.83 4.25
CA LEU A 23 4.21 10.75 4.33
C LEU A 23 3.54 9.38 4.52
N LEU A 24 2.61 9.28 5.47
CA LEU A 24 1.86 8.04 5.71
C LEU A 24 0.96 7.66 4.52
N ARG A 25 0.34 8.66 3.88
CA ARG A 25 -0.48 8.44 2.70
C ARG A 25 0.36 7.90 1.54
N THR A 26 1.48 8.55 1.23
CA THR A 26 2.38 8.10 0.17
C THR A 26 2.91 6.71 0.46
N TYR A 27 3.33 6.42 1.70
CA TYR A 27 3.78 5.09 2.08
C TYR A 27 2.70 4.02 1.84
N ARG A 28 1.45 4.29 2.23
CA ARG A 28 0.32 3.39 1.95
C ARG A 28 0.12 3.18 0.44
N GLU A 29 0.16 4.24 -0.35
CA GLU A 29 0.03 4.16 -1.81
C GLU A 29 1.14 3.30 -2.42
N THR A 30 2.38 3.44 -1.97
CA THR A 30 3.51 2.59 -2.39
C THR A 30 3.28 1.12 -2.06
N LEU A 31 2.80 0.80 -0.86
CA LEU A 31 2.51 -0.58 -0.47
C LEU A 31 1.40 -1.21 -1.33
N ILE A 32 0.36 -0.44 -1.64
CA ILE A 32 -0.73 -0.91 -2.50
C ILE A 32 -0.21 -1.19 -3.91
N GLU A 33 0.63 -0.30 -4.45
CA GLU A 33 1.23 -0.48 -5.77
C GLU A 33 2.14 -1.71 -5.82
N GLN A 34 2.96 -1.93 -4.79
CA GLN A 34 3.78 -3.14 -4.67
C GLN A 34 2.92 -4.40 -4.64
N ALA A 35 1.88 -4.43 -3.79
CA ALA A 35 0.98 -5.56 -3.70
C ALA A 35 0.27 -5.86 -5.03
N ARG A 36 -0.05 -4.81 -5.80
CA ARG A 36 -0.62 -4.94 -7.14
C ARG A 36 0.37 -5.59 -8.11
N GLN A 37 1.61 -5.11 -8.14
CA GLN A 37 2.66 -5.66 -9.00
C GLN A 37 2.99 -7.10 -8.63
N ASP A 38 2.99 -7.44 -7.33
CA ASP A 38 3.17 -8.81 -6.85
C ASP A 38 2.00 -9.71 -7.31
N ALA A 39 0.76 -9.22 -7.22
CA ALA A 39 -0.42 -9.95 -7.71
C ALA A 39 -0.39 -10.15 -9.24
N GLU A 40 0.05 -9.15 -10.00
CA GLU A 40 0.23 -9.26 -11.45
C GLU A 40 1.34 -10.27 -11.81
N ARG A 41 2.44 -10.31 -11.04
CA ARG A 41 3.51 -11.29 -11.20
C ARG A 41 3.03 -12.71 -10.91
N LEU A 42 2.34 -12.89 -9.79
CA LEU A 42 1.70 -14.15 -9.42
C LEU A 42 0.74 -14.61 -10.51
N ALA A 43 -0.12 -13.75 -11.04
CA ALA A 43 -1.06 -14.12 -12.10
C ALA A 43 -0.38 -14.61 -13.38
N ALA A 44 0.85 -14.17 -13.64
CA ALA A 44 1.63 -14.55 -14.82
C ALA A 44 2.44 -15.86 -14.65
N ASP A 45 2.58 -16.37 -13.43
CA ASP A 45 3.39 -17.56 -13.11
C ASP A 45 2.56 -18.62 -12.37
N GLN A 46 2.39 -19.80 -12.99
CA GLN A 46 1.60 -20.90 -12.43
C GLN A 46 2.27 -21.59 -11.25
N ASP A 47 3.60 -21.61 -11.19
CA ASP A 47 4.33 -22.23 -10.10
C ASP A 47 4.23 -21.36 -8.84
N ASP A 48 4.40 -20.03 -9.00
CA ASP A 48 4.21 -19.07 -7.91
C ASP A 48 2.78 -19.10 -7.36
N GLN A 49 1.76 -19.27 -8.23
CA GLN A 49 0.36 -19.43 -7.81
C GLN A 49 0.15 -20.69 -6.97
N ALA A 50 0.75 -21.81 -7.38
CA ALA A 50 0.64 -23.08 -6.67
C ALA A 50 1.29 -22.99 -5.28
N GLU A 51 2.45 -22.33 -5.17
CA GLU A 51 3.12 -22.09 -3.89
C GLU A 51 2.27 -21.18 -2.97
N MET A 52 1.77 -20.07 -3.49
CA MET A 52 0.88 -19.15 -2.76
C MET A 52 -0.37 -19.85 -2.24
N LEU A 53 -1.02 -20.70 -3.04
CA LEU A 53 -2.19 -21.47 -2.62
C LEU A 53 -1.84 -22.49 -1.52
N ALA A 54 -0.68 -23.14 -1.59
CA ALA A 54 -0.21 -24.05 -0.56
C ALA A 54 0.03 -23.32 0.78
N ILE A 55 0.64 -22.13 0.74
CA ILE A 55 0.83 -21.27 1.90
C ILE A 55 -0.53 -20.82 2.48
N GLN A 56 -1.45 -20.39 1.63
CA GLN A 56 -2.80 -19.97 2.06
C GLN A 56 -3.59 -21.09 2.73
N ARG A 57 -3.50 -22.33 2.21
CA ARG A 57 -4.09 -23.52 2.83
C ARG A 57 -3.47 -23.84 4.17
N PHE A 58 -2.15 -23.77 4.28
CA PHE A 58 -1.45 -23.97 5.55
C PHE A 58 -1.87 -22.94 6.61
N MET A 59 -2.04 -21.68 6.22
CA MET A 59 -2.53 -20.62 7.11
C MET A 59 -4.03 -20.69 7.39
N GLY A 60 -4.78 -21.59 6.75
CA GLY A 60 -6.24 -21.70 6.90
C GLY A 60 -7.02 -20.55 6.28
N VAL A 61 -6.44 -19.86 5.30
CA VAL A 61 -7.04 -18.70 4.61
C VAL A 61 -7.80 -19.12 3.35
N ALA A 62 -7.42 -20.23 2.72
CA ALA A 62 -8.10 -20.82 1.56
C ALA A 62 -8.32 -22.32 1.80
N GLU A 63 -9.49 -22.85 1.42
CA GLU A 63 -9.83 -24.28 1.44
C GLU A 63 -9.49 -24.94 0.08
#